data_AF-A0A9W7A2R6-F1
#
_entry.id   AF-A0A9W7A2R6-F1
#
_cell.length_a   1.000
_cell.length_b   1.000
_cell.length_c   1.000
_cell.angle_alpha   90.00
_cell.angle_beta   90.00
_cell.angle_gamma   90.00
#
_symmetry.space_group_name_H-M   'P 1'
#
loop_
_entity.id
_entity.type
_entity.pdbx_description
1 polymer ?
#
loop_
_entity_poly.entity_id
_entity_poly.type
_entity_poly.pdbx_seq_one_letter_code
_entity_poly.pdbx_strand_id
1 'polypeptide(L)'
;MTLVKISMTAFLDCSGLDIVDLLHANLQEFGDAAFYGCSELKSMTIPDSLQTIGDYVFFKCSELFLSNINVDDGSIDTTSEVVAHLRSKQQQQQ
;
A
#
# COMPACT_ATOMS: atom_id res chain seq x y z
N MET A 1 -12.50 -17.88 -1.38
CA MET A 1 -12.30 -16.70 -2.23
C MET A 1 -11.20 -15.89 -1.55
N THR A 2 -9.96 -16.08 -1.97
CA THR A 2 -8.79 -15.41 -1.37
C THR A 2 -8.61 -14.07 -2.05
N LEU A 3 -8.41 -13.00 -1.28
CA LEU A 3 -8.09 -11.69 -1.84
C LEU A 3 -6.63 -11.71 -2.28
N VAL A 4 -6.42 -11.89 -3.58
CA VAL A 4 -5.06 -11.96 -4.16
C VAL A 4 -4.63 -10.61 -4.76
N LYS A 5 -5.60 -9.74 -5.11
CA LYS A 5 -5.35 -8.47 -5.78
C LYS A 5 -6.32 -7.38 -5.34
N ILE A 6 -5.83 -6.15 -5.18
CA ILE A 6 -6.65 -4.94 -5.22
C ILE A 6 -6.65 -4.42 -6.66
N SER A 7 -7.83 -4.22 -7.23
CA SER A 7 -7.99 -3.84 -8.64
C SER A 7 -7.57 -2.40 -8.92
N MET A 8 -7.37 -2.10 -10.21
CA MET A 8 -7.10 -0.75 -10.70
C MET A 8 -8.13 0.25 -10.16
N THR A 9 -7.68 1.42 -9.69
CA THR A 9 -8.52 2.53 -9.20
C THR A 9 -9.51 2.20 -8.06
N ALA A 10 -9.34 1.07 -7.35
CA ALA A 10 -10.31 0.61 -6.36
C ALA A 10 -10.69 1.65 -5.28
N PHE A 11 -9.74 2.51 -4.91
CA PHE A 11 -9.90 3.58 -3.94
C PHE A 11 -9.47 4.95 -4.50
N LEU A 12 -9.65 5.19 -5.80
CA LEU A 12 -9.32 6.47 -6.42
C LEU A 12 -10.05 7.64 -5.73
N ASP A 13 -9.29 8.68 -5.34
CA ASP A 13 -9.72 9.91 -4.67
C ASP A 13 -10.57 9.67 -3.40
N CYS A 14 -10.35 8.56 -2.71
CA CYS A 14 -10.99 8.30 -1.41
C CYS A 14 -10.38 9.19 -0.32
N SER A 15 -10.79 10.46 -0.28
CA SER A 15 -10.30 11.47 0.66
C SER A 15 -10.71 11.26 2.12
N GLY A 16 -11.54 10.25 2.42
CA GLY A 16 -11.92 9.87 3.78
C GLY A 16 -11.19 8.62 4.29
N LEU A 17 -10.35 8.00 3.45
CA LEU A 17 -9.63 6.78 3.81
C LEU A 17 -8.37 7.17 4.61
N ASP A 18 -8.34 6.82 5.89
CA ASP A 18 -7.27 7.19 6.83
C ASP A 18 -6.30 6.04 7.15
N ILE A 19 -6.81 4.81 7.18
CA ILE A 19 -6.06 3.60 7.49
C ILE A 19 -6.43 2.50 6.51
N VAL A 20 -5.43 1.75 6.04
CA VAL A 20 -5.65 0.49 5.33
C VAL A 20 -4.98 -0.64 6.11
N ASP A 21 -5.77 -1.62 6.52
CA ASP A 21 -5.28 -2.79 7.24
C ASP A 21 -5.50 -4.05 6.40
N LEU A 22 -4.39 -4.65 5.94
CA LEU A 22 -4.38 -5.88 5.15
C LEU A 22 -3.72 -7.03 5.93
N LEU A 23 -3.78 -6.98 7.26
CA LEU A 23 -3.30 -8.04 8.13
C LEU A 23 -3.89 -9.40 7.72
N HIS A 24 -3.02 -10.40 7.65
CA HIS A 24 -3.24 -11.79 7.28
C HIS A 24 -3.80 -11.99 5.86
N ALA A 25 -3.80 -10.95 5.02
CA ALA A 25 -4.20 -11.08 3.64
C ALA A 25 -3.12 -11.83 2.85
N ASN A 26 -3.55 -12.77 1.99
CA ASN A 26 -2.66 -13.37 0.99
C ASN A 26 -2.66 -12.52 -0.29
N LEU A 27 -2.42 -11.21 -0.11
CA LEU A 27 -2.46 -10.23 -1.17
C LEU A 27 -1.12 -10.22 -1.90
N GLN A 28 -1.16 -10.44 -3.21
CA GLN A 28 0.02 -10.53 -4.06
C GLN A 28 0.21 -9.30 -4.95
N GLU A 29 -0.85 -8.52 -5.19
CA GLU A 29 -0.82 -7.41 -6.15
C GLU A 29 -1.68 -6.18 -5.75
N PHE A 30 -1.12 -4.98 -5.95
CA PHE A 30 -1.88 -3.74 -6.14
C PHE A 30 -1.92 -3.36 -7.63
N GLY A 31 -3.11 -3.16 -8.18
CA GLY A 31 -3.29 -2.63 -9.55
C GLY A 31 -3.05 -1.12 -9.65
N ASP A 32 -2.94 -0.62 -10.88
CA ASP A 32 -2.62 0.79 -11.16
C ASP A 32 -3.57 1.78 -10.47
N ALA A 33 -3.01 2.86 -9.94
CA ALA A 33 -3.70 3.96 -9.28
C ALA A 33 -4.69 3.52 -8.19
N ALA A 34 -4.49 2.33 -7.59
CA ALA A 34 -5.46 1.75 -6.66
C ALA A 34 -5.79 2.65 -5.47
N PHE A 35 -4.87 3.49 -5.01
CA PHE A 35 -5.07 4.47 -3.93
C PHE A 35 -4.73 5.90 -4.35
N TYR A 36 -4.74 6.20 -5.65
CA TYR A 36 -4.43 7.55 -6.15
C TYR A 36 -5.34 8.58 -5.49
N GLY A 37 -4.79 9.67 -4.95
CA GLY A 37 -5.56 10.78 -4.39
C GLY A 37 -6.18 10.53 -3.01
N CYS A 38 -5.84 9.42 -2.34
CA CYS A 38 -6.20 9.22 -0.94
C CYS A 38 -5.40 10.16 -0.02
N SER A 39 -5.78 11.43 0.03
CA SER A 39 -5.03 12.50 0.70
C SER A 39 -4.93 12.30 2.20
N GLU A 40 -5.95 11.71 2.84
CA GLU A 40 -6.02 11.49 4.28
C GLU A 40 -5.42 10.15 4.75
N LEU A 41 -4.92 9.32 3.83
CA LEU A 41 -4.37 8.00 4.17
C LEU A 41 -3.08 8.19 4.97
N LYS A 42 -3.09 7.82 6.25
CA LYS A 42 -2.00 8.08 7.22
C LYS A 42 -1.16 6.86 7.51
N SER A 43 -1.77 5.68 7.47
CA SER A 43 -1.13 4.43 7.89
C SER A 43 -1.61 3.27 7.03
N MET A 44 -0.72 2.30 6.84
CA MET A 44 -1.04 1.09 6.10
C MET A 44 -0.29 -0.11 6.65
N THR A 45 -0.98 -1.24 6.81
CA THR A 45 -0.37 -2.55 7.03
C THR A 45 -0.49 -3.37 5.74
N ILE A 46 0.61 -3.93 5.25
CA ILE A 46 0.66 -4.77 4.04
C ILE A 46 1.23 -6.15 4.35
N PRO A 47 0.78 -7.22 3.65
CA PRO A 47 1.31 -8.55 3.90
C PRO A 47 2.68 -8.77 3.23
N ASP A 48 3.48 -9.63 3.83
CA ASP A 48 4.77 -10.10 3.28
C ASP A 48 4.65 -10.78 1.91
N SER A 49 3.46 -11.34 1.63
CA SER A 49 3.14 -12.01 0.38
C SER A 49 3.01 -11.07 -0.82
N LEU A 50 3.00 -9.75 -0.62
CA LEU A 50 2.89 -8.76 -1.70
C LEU A 50 4.10 -8.81 -2.63
N GLN A 51 3.87 -9.07 -3.92
CA GLN A 51 4.93 -9.20 -4.93
C GLN A 51 4.93 -8.07 -5.95
N THR A 52 3.75 -7.57 -6.33
CA THR A 52 3.56 -6.65 -7.46
C THR A 52 2.84 -5.37 -7.06
N ILE A 53 3.31 -4.23 -7.56
CA ILE A 53 2.70 -2.91 -7.38
C ILE A 53 2.62 -2.24 -8.75
N GLY A 54 1.43 -1.83 -9.15
CA GLY A 54 1.16 -1.07 -10.37
C GLY A 54 1.67 0.37 -10.33
N ASP A 55 1.36 1.13 -11.37
CA ASP A 55 1.77 2.53 -11.51
C ASP A 55 0.83 3.50 -10.77
N TYR A 56 1.35 4.61 -10.28
CA TYR A 56 0.68 5.68 -9.54
C TYR A 56 -0.14 5.27 -8.31
N VAL A 57 0.12 4.11 -7.74
CA VAL A 57 -0.73 3.51 -6.69
C VAL A 57 -0.93 4.45 -5.51
N PHE A 58 0.11 5.18 -5.11
CA PHE A 58 0.09 6.12 -3.97
C PHE A 58 0.33 7.57 -4.37
N PHE A 59 0.03 7.94 -5.63
CA PHE A 59 0.18 9.31 -6.09
C PHE A 59 -0.88 10.21 -5.42
N LYS A 60 -0.51 11.43 -5.00
CA LYS A 60 -1.38 12.35 -4.22
C LYS A 60 -1.88 11.83 -2.86
N CYS A 61 -1.27 10.78 -2.31
CA CYS A 61 -1.50 10.42 -0.90
C CYS A 61 -0.57 11.25 -0.01
N SER A 62 -0.94 12.47 0.33
CA SER A 62 -0.05 13.42 1.00
C SER A 62 0.31 13.03 2.44
N GLU A 63 -0.61 12.36 3.15
CA GLU A 63 -0.42 12.03 4.57
C GLU A 63 0.22 10.65 4.84
N LEU A 64 0.45 9.84 3.79
CA LEU A 64 1.02 8.50 3.96
C LEU A 64 2.54 8.59 3.98
N PHE A 65 3.16 8.53 5.15
CA PHE A 65 4.62 8.52 5.28
C PHE A 65 5.17 7.09 5.22
N LEU A 66 6.37 6.91 4.66
CA LEU A 66 7.03 5.59 4.63
C LEU A 66 7.24 5.02 6.04
N SER A 67 7.41 5.88 7.05
CA SER A 67 7.50 5.49 8.47
C SER A 67 6.21 4.91 9.05
N ASN A 68 5.08 5.08 8.35
CA ASN A 68 3.76 4.65 8.80
C ASN A 68 3.26 3.42 8.03
N ILE A 69 4.14 2.74 7.29
CA ILE A 69 3.83 1.49 6.60
C ILE A 69 4.45 0.33 7.36
N ASN A 70 3.59 -0.60 7.78
CA ASN A 70 3.97 -1.80 8.50
C ASN A 70 3.84 -3.03 7.60
N VAL A 71 4.71 -4.02 7.80
CA VAL A 71 4.61 -5.33 7.14
C VAL A 71 4.00 -6.30 8.11
N ASP A 72 2.99 -7.04 7.65
CA ASP A 72 2.50 -8.23 8.31
C ASP A 72 3.29 -9.43 7.83
N ASP A 73 4.40 -9.69 8.52
CA ASP A 73 5.29 -10.84 8.31
C ASP A 73 5.14 -11.90 9.42
N GLY A 74 4.15 -11.75 10.29
CA GLY A 74 3.93 -12.63 11.45
C GLY A 74 5.09 -12.64 12.45
N SER A 75 6.08 -11.75 12.33
CA SER A 75 7.31 -11.72 13.13
C SER A 75 7.51 -10.36 13.81
N ILE A 76 8.00 -10.37 15.06
CA ILE A 76 8.12 -9.14 15.90
C ILE A 76 9.44 -8.40 15.61
N ASP A 77 10.23 -8.84 14.63
CA ASP A 77 11.54 -8.28 14.35
C ASP A 77 11.79 -8.16 12.85
N THR A 78 12.24 -6.98 12.47
CA THR A 78 12.09 -6.43 11.12
C THR A 78 13.06 -6.99 10.09
N THR A 79 12.59 -6.97 8.83
CA THR A 79 13.29 -6.88 7.53
C THR A 79 13.60 -8.17 6.77
N SER A 80 12.97 -8.27 5.58
CA SER A 80 13.64 -8.42 4.27
C SER A 80 12.70 -8.01 3.10
N GLU A 81 12.85 -6.76 2.61
CA GLU A 81 12.42 -6.22 1.28
C GLU A 81 10.91 -6.04 0.93
N VAL A 82 10.22 -4.98 1.42
CA VAL A 82 8.75 -4.75 1.22
C VAL A 82 8.30 -4.31 -0.21
N VAL A 83 8.63 -5.11 -1.23
CA VAL A 83 8.73 -4.74 -2.67
C VAL A 83 9.76 -3.61 -2.91
N ALA A 84 10.69 -3.39 -1.98
CA ALA A 84 11.67 -2.30 -1.88
C ALA A 84 11.03 -0.91 -1.69
N HIS A 85 10.22 -0.81 -0.61
CA HIS A 85 9.53 0.34 -0.02
C HIS A 85 8.48 1.02 -0.91
N LEU A 86 7.51 0.20 -1.37
CA LEU A 86 6.49 0.58 -2.37
C LEU A 86 7.12 1.35 -3.55
N ARG A 87 8.35 0.88 -3.85
CA ARG A 87 9.42 1.34 -4.74
C ARG A 87 9.80 2.83 -4.66
N SER A 88 9.89 3.35 -3.43
CA SER A 88 10.21 4.73 -3.01
C SER A 88 9.08 5.76 -3.19
N LYS A 89 7.85 5.35 -2.84
CA LYS A 89 6.62 6.19 -2.91
C LYS A 89 6.38 6.74 -4.33
N GLN A 90 6.81 5.95 -5.31
CA GLN A 90 6.87 6.23 -6.74
C GLN A 90 7.51 7.60 -7.11
N GLN A 91 8.43 8.06 -6.23
CA GLN A 91 9.41 9.16 -6.34
C GLN A 91 8.97 10.63 -6.07
N GLN A 92 8.04 10.86 -5.11
CA GLN A 92 7.73 12.18 -4.47
C GLN A 92 6.80 13.18 -5.22
N GLN A 93 5.64 12.73 -5.72
CA GLN A 93 4.37 13.52 -5.81
C GLN A 93 4.38 15.00 -6.35
N GLN A 94 5.14 15.35 -7.39
CA GLN A 94 5.36 16.74 -7.91
C GLN A 94 6.05 17.70 -6.92
#